data_AF-A0A1R4KX66-F1
#
_entry.id   AF-A0A1R4KX66-F1
#
_cell.length_a   1.000
_cell.length_b   1.000
_cell.length_c   1.000
_cell.angle_alpha   90.00
_cell.angle_beta   90.00
_cell.angle_gamma   90.00
#
_symmetry.space_group_name_H-M   'P 1'
#
loop_
_entity.id
_entity.type
_entity.pdbx_description
1 polymer ?
#
loop_
_entity_poly.entity_id
_entity_poly.type
_entity_poly.pdbx_seq_one_letter_code
_entity_poly.pdbx_strand_id
1 'polypeptide(L)'
;MVLEGVAISNLTRNIRELSDNRGNFSILCSPGDSLELRADGWNTVGEVAEDLPDTILLTRTRIQLDQVIVFGRSGNSTLQNLKNIAEENNKKNGIYYQGKPPIALLSPFGGKPITFFYELLSKHGKHARKMSQTIAKGKNDEKVDEFFNVDLIQSIVPLSNAEVNEFMDKFRPHYEQVRAWTSYDSHVYIKNSYAAYTAQQRDKK
;
A
#
# COMPACT_ATOMS: atom_id res chain seq x y z
N MET A 1 33.84 -13.86 -0.76
CA MET A 1 33.97 -12.78 -1.78
C MET A 1 34.11 -11.49 -1.00
N VAL A 2 35.16 -10.71 -1.26
CA VAL A 2 35.36 -9.39 -0.62
C VAL A 2 34.62 -8.33 -1.42
N LEU A 3 34.13 -7.29 -0.74
CA LEU A 3 33.34 -6.22 -1.35
C LEU A 3 34.11 -4.91 -1.32
N GLU A 4 34.36 -4.36 -2.51
CA GLU A 4 34.96 -3.04 -2.72
C GLU A 4 33.86 -1.96 -2.80
N GLY A 5 34.17 -0.74 -2.34
CA GLY A 5 33.26 0.41 -2.47
C GLY A 5 32.01 0.32 -1.58
N VAL A 6 32.05 -0.47 -0.51
CA VAL A 6 31.02 -0.45 0.54
C VAL A 6 31.07 0.90 1.22
N ALA A 7 29.93 1.55 1.41
CA ALA A 7 29.85 2.81 2.12
C ALA A 7 29.61 2.58 3.61
N ILE A 8 30.55 3.03 4.44
CA ILE A 8 30.50 2.96 5.90
C ILE A 8 30.20 4.37 6.40
N SER A 9 29.07 4.53 7.09
CA SER A 9 28.57 5.82 7.54
C SER A 9 28.39 5.80 9.05
N ASN A 10 28.97 6.76 9.76
CA ASN A 10 28.66 7.02 11.15
C ASN A 10 27.44 7.93 11.22
N LEU A 11 26.31 7.40 11.68
CA LEU A 11 25.03 8.12 11.71
C LEU A 11 25.01 9.24 12.76
N THR A 12 25.73 9.08 13.86
CA THR A 12 25.82 10.07 14.94
C THR A 12 26.63 11.28 14.53
N ARG A 13 27.74 11.06 13.81
CA ARG A 13 28.70 12.11 13.42
C ARG A 13 28.54 12.59 11.97
N ASN A 14 27.68 11.92 11.20
CA ASN A 14 27.44 12.17 9.78
C ASN A 14 28.73 12.12 8.92
N ILE A 15 29.63 11.19 9.26
CA ILE A 15 30.90 10.94 8.54
C ILE A 15 30.70 9.70 7.68
N ARG A 16 31.26 9.69 6.46
CA ARG A 16 31.13 8.58 5.52
C ARG A 16 32.45 8.27 4.83
N GLU A 17 32.79 6.98 4.80
CA GLU A 17 33.99 6.44 4.17
C GLU A 17 33.64 5.25 3.27
N LEU A 18 34.56 4.87 2.38
CA LEU A 18 34.40 3.75 1.45
C LEU A 18 35.42 2.63 1.75
N SER A 19 35.02 1.38 1.55
CA SER A 19 35.96 0.26 1.61
C SER A 19 36.92 0.22 0.43
N ASP A 20 38.15 -0.23 0.68
CA ASP A 20 39.19 -0.39 -0.33
C ASP A 20 38.93 -1.60 -1.26
N ASN A 21 39.82 -1.81 -2.23
CA ASN A 21 39.76 -2.92 -3.18
C ASN A 21 39.94 -4.33 -2.56
N ARG A 22 40.25 -4.39 -1.27
CA ARG A 22 40.36 -5.63 -0.47
C ARG A 22 39.22 -5.76 0.55
N GLY A 23 38.31 -4.78 0.61
CA GLY A 23 37.20 -4.74 1.54
C GLY A 23 37.55 -4.24 2.95
N ASN A 24 38.74 -3.69 3.17
CA ASN A 24 39.10 -3.06 4.44
C ASN A 24 38.55 -1.63 4.48
N PHE A 25 38.28 -1.15 5.69
CA PHE A 25 37.85 0.22 5.92
C PHE A 25 38.38 0.73 7.25
N SER A 26 38.40 2.05 7.40
CA SER A 26 38.72 2.72 8.65
C SER A 26 37.85 3.95 8.76
N ILE A 27 37.14 4.11 9.88
CA ILE A 27 36.24 5.23 10.11
C ILE A 27 36.43 5.77 11.53
N LEU A 28 36.42 7.09 11.64
CA LEU A 28 36.49 7.76 12.94
C LEU A 28 35.14 7.60 13.67
N CYS A 29 35.15 6.93 14.82
CA CYS A 29 33.99 6.71 15.67
C CYS A 29 34.35 6.85 17.16
N SER A 30 33.34 7.10 17.99
CA SER A 30 33.44 7.07 19.45
C SER A 30 32.66 5.87 20.00
N PRO A 31 33.02 5.33 21.18
CA PRO A 31 32.24 4.27 21.82
C PRO A 31 30.76 4.67 21.94
N GLY A 32 29.86 3.81 21.47
CA GLY A 32 28.42 4.06 21.42
C GLY A 32 27.89 4.69 20.11
N ASP A 33 28.74 5.05 19.14
CA ASP A 33 28.28 5.53 17.84
C ASP A 33 27.64 4.40 17.01
N SER A 34 26.59 4.74 16.24
CA SER A 34 25.96 3.80 15.31
C SER A 34 26.59 3.90 13.92
N LEU A 35 27.10 2.76 13.42
CA LEU A 35 27.69 2.62 12.10
C LEU A 35 26.72 1.91 11.17
N GLU A 36 26.57 2.42 9.95
CA GLU A 36 25.77 1.82 8.88
C GLU A 36 26.67 1.45 7.70
N LEU A 37 26.63 0.18 7.29
CA LEU A 37 27.32 -0.33 6.10
C LEU A 37 26.31 -0.58 4.98
N ARG A 38 26.52 0.07 3.83
CA ARG A 38 25.64 0.01 2.67
C ARG A 38 26.43 -0.30 1.40
N ALA A 39 25.99 -1.31 0.65
CA ALA A 39 26.52 -1.65 -0.67
C ALA A 39 25.37 -1.93 -1.64
N ASP A 40 25.56 -1.58 -2.92
CA ASP A 40 24.51 -1.74 -3.92
C ASP A 40 24.19 -3.22 -4.18
N GLY A 41 22.90 -3.57 -4.14
CA GLY A 41 22.44 -4.96 -4.22
C GLY A 41 22.65 -5.82 -2.97
N TRP A 42 23.07 -5.23 -1.83
CA TRP A 42 23.25 -5.91 -0.55
C TRP A 42 22.40 -5.29 0.56
N ASN A 43 22.09 -6.09 1.58
CA ASN A 43 21.34 -5.63 2.74
C ASN A 43 22.19 -4.65 3.55
N THR A 44 21.56 -3.58 4.02
CA THR A 44 22.20 -2.63 4.93
C THR A 44 22.33 -3.25 6.30
N VAL A 45 23.52 -3.17 6.90
CA VAL A 45 23.82 -3.67 8.25
C VAL A 45 24.16 -2.48 9.14
N GLY A 46 23.54 -2.41 10.31
CA GLY A 46 23.81 -1.40 11.32
C GLY A 46 24.42 -2.06 12.56
N GLU A 47 25.58 -1.58 13.00
CA GLU A 47 26.29 -2.08 14.18
C GLU A 47 26.73 -0.92 15.08
N VAL A 48 26.92 -1.19 16.36
CA VAL A 48 27.48 -0.22 17.31
C VAL A 48 29.01 -0.28 17.23
N ALA A 49 29.68 0.87 17.24
CA ALA A 49 31.13 0.95 17.12
C ALA A 49 31.91 0.16 18.19
N GLU A 50 31.31 -0.04 19.37
CA GLU A 50 31.90 -0.82 20.49
C GLU A 50 31.86 -2.33 20.25
N ASP A 51 30.82 -2.82 19.55
CA ASP A 51 30.57 -4.24 19.31
C ASP A 51 30.99 -4.67 17.89
N LEU A 52 31.80 -3.87 17.21
CA LEU A 52 32.15 -4.09 15.81
C LEU A 52 33.01 -5.38 15.67
N PRO A 53 32.53 -6.41 14.95
CA PRO A 53 33.31 -7.63 14.75
C PRO A 53 34.43 -7.40 13.73
N ASP A 54 35.50 -8.21 13.82
CA ASP A 54 36.63 -8.19 12.87
C ASP A 54 36.21 -8.43 11.40
N THR A 55 35.03 -9.02 11.17
CA THR A 55 34.49 -9.26 9.83
C THR A 55 32.98 -9.10 9.82
N ILE A 56 32.48 -8.26 8.92
CA ILE A 56 31.05 -8.02 8.73
C ILE A 56 30.58 -8.69 7.43
N LEU A 57 29.56 -9.53 7.53
CA LEU A 57 29.00 -10.26 6.40
C LEU A 57 27.73 -9.57 5.89
N LEU A 58 27.80 -8.99 4.69
CA LEU A 58 26.62 -8.50 3.99
C LEU A 58 25.92 -9.64 3.25
N THR A 59 24.59 -9.65 3.26
CA THR A 59 23.78 -10.63 2.52
C THR A 59 23.15 -9.98 1.30
N ARG A 60 23.14 -10.69 0.15
CA ARG A 60 22.61 -10.14 -1.10
C ARG A 60 21.10 -9.91 -1.01
N THR A 61 20.64 -8.70 -1.28
CA THR A 61 19.22 -8.36 -1.27
C THR A 61 18.58 -8.88 -2.55
N ARG A 62 17.62 -9.80 -2.44
CA ARG A 62 16.88 -10.32 -3.61
C ARG A 62 15.74 -9.39 -4.06
N ILE A 63 15.27 -8.49 -3.20
CA ILE A 63 14.15 -7.58 -3.46
C ILE A 63 14.40 -6.27 -2.70
N GLN A 64 14.64 -5.17 -3.39
CA GLN A 64 14.66 -3.84 -2.79
C GLN A 64 13.22 -3.32 -2.79
N LEU A 65 12.60 -3.22 -1.61
CA LEU A 65 11.27 -2.63 -1.46
C LEU A 65 11.44 -1.16 -1.10
N ASP A 66 10.93 -0.26 -1.95
CA ASP A 66 10.89 1.16 -1.62
C ASP A 66 10.01 1.37 -0.38
N GLN A 67 10.57 2.05 0.63
CA GLN A 67 9.86 2.36 1.86
C GLN A 67 8.74 3.38 1.56
N VAL A 68 7.48 2.96 1.69
CA VAL A 68 6.33 3.86 1.60
C VAL A 68 5.99 4.35 3.00
N ILE A 69 6.30 5.61 3.28
CA ILE A 69 5.87 6.27 4.53
C ILE A 69 4.35 6.52 4.42
N VAL A 70 3.56 5.80 5.23
CA VAL A 70 2.11 5.99 5.30
C VAL A 70 1.81 6.96 6.45
N PHE A 71 1.56 8.24 6.13
CA PHE A 71 0.92 9.15 7.08
C PHE A 71 -0.55 8.74 7.27
N GLY A 72 -1.01 8.72 8.52
CA GLY A 72 -2.37 8.35 8.94
C GLY A 72 -3.47 9.29 8.42
N ARG A 73 -3.76 9.22 7.13
CA ARG A 73 -5.01 9.62 6.48
C ARG A 73 -5.55 8.40 5.75
N SER A 74 -6.13 7.49 6.54
CA SER A 74 -6.16 6.03 6.31
C SER A 74 -7.00 5.48 5.12
N GLY A 75 -7.61 6.31 4.27
CA GLY A 75 -8.34 5.83 3.08
C GLY A 75 -7.77 6.42 1.79
N ASN A 76 -7.85 7.74 1.70
CA ASN A 76 -7.45 8.51 0.52
C ASN A 76 -5.98 8.31 0.12
N SER A 77 -5.05 8.24 1.08
CA SER A 77 -3.62 8.10 0.77
C SER A 77 -3.28 6.71 0.22
N THR A 78 -3.87 5.66 0.79
CA THR A 78 -3.67 4.27 0.36
C THR A 78 -4.17 4.04 -1.06
N LEU A 79 -5.40 4.48 -1.36
CA LEU A 79 -5.94 4.37 -2.72
C LEU A 79 -5.15 5.20 -3.73
N GLN A 80 -4.67 6.38 -3.33
CA GLN A 80 -3.82 7.20 -4.18
C GLN A 80 -2.46 6.52 -4.45
N ASN A 81 -1.85 5.92 -3.44
CA ASN A 81 -0.62 5.14 -3.60
C ASN A 81 -0.83 3.95 -4.55
N LEU A 82 -1.95 3.22 -4.41
CA LEU A 82 -2.28 2.12 -5.32
C LEU A 82 -2.46 2.60 -6.76
N LYS A 83 -3.06 3.78 -6.99
CA LYS A 83 -3.16 4.38 -8.33
C LYS A 83 -1.78 4.72 -8.89
N ASN A 84 -0.92 5.35 -8.09
CA ASN A 84 0.44 5.70 -8.52
C ASN A 84 1.24 4.45 -8.91
N ILE A 85 1.19 3.40 -8.09
CA ILE A 85 1.81 2.10 -8.36
C ILE A 85 1.24 1.47 -9.63
N ALA A 86 -0.08 1.53 -9.83
CA ALA A 86 -0.72 1.01 -11.03
C ALA A 86 -0.26 1.76 -12.29
N GLU A 87 -0.19 3.10 -12.23
CA GLU A 87 0.27 3.94 -13.34
C GLU A 87 1.73 3.69 -13.69
N GLU A 88 2.60 3.60 -12.69
CA GLU A 88 4.02 3.32 -12.89
C GLU A 88 4.24 1.94 -13.51
N ASN A 89 3.57 0.91 -12.98
CA ASN A 89 3.63 -0.43 -13.54
C ASN A 89 3.07 -0.49 -14.96
N ASN A 90 1.99 0.24 -15.25
CA ASN A 90 1.43 0.30 -16.59
C ASN A 90 2.41 0.95 -17.57
N LYS A 91 3.03 2.08 -17.20
CA LYS A 91 4.06 2.76 -18.00
C LYS A 91 5.26 1.84 -18.27
N LYS A 92 5.80 1.19 -17.24
CA LYS A 92 6.93 0.25 -17.36
C LYS A 92 6.64 -0.91 -18.31
N ASN A 93 5.40 -1.37 -18.37
CA ASN A 93 4.98 -2.52 -19.17
C ASN A 93 4.31 -2.14 -20.51
N GLY A 94 4.33 -0.88 -20.93
CA GLY A 94 3.71 -0.44 -22.18
C GLY A 94 2.20 -0.64 -22.25
N ILE A 95 1.52 -0.53 -21.09
CA ILE A 95 0.06 -0.59 -20.97
C ILE A 95 -0.48 0.84 -20.86
N TYR A 96 -1.36 1.24 -21.79
CA TYR A 96 -1.89 2.59 -21.89
C TYR A 96 -3.37 2.68 -21.53
N TYR A 97 -4.14 1.61 -21.75
CA TYR A 97 -5.59 1.56 -21.51
C TYR A 97 -5.96 0.64 -20.35
N GLN A 98 -5.04 0.43 -19.40
CA GLN A 98 -5.25 -0.43 -18.23
C GLN A 98 -5.68 -1.86 -18.62
N GLY A 99 -5.26 -2.32 -19.80
CA GLY A 99 -5.66 -3.61 -20.35
C GLY A 99 -7.06 -3.65 -20.96
N LYS A 100 -7.81 -2.54 -20.99
CA LYS A 100 -9.12 -2.40 -21.64
C LYS A 100 -9.03 -1.44 -22.84
N PRO A 101 -8.29 -1.81 -23.90
CA PRO A 101 -8.10 -0.94 -25.05
C PRO A 101 -9.42 -0.68 -25.78
N PRO A 102 -9.67 0.55 -26.26
CA PRO A 102 -10.87 0.87 -27.02
C PRO A 102 -10.83 0.22 -28.40
N ILE A 103 -11.99 -0.22 -28.90
CA ILE A 103 -12.15 -0.85 -30.23
C ILE A 103 -11.66 0.08 -31.36
N ALA A 104 -11.71 1.39 -31.15
CA ALA A 104 -11.20 2.39 -32.10
C ALA A 104 -9.71 2.17 -32.49
N LEU A 105 -8.91 1.49 -31.65
CA LEU A 105 -7.53 1.13 -32.00
C LEU A 105 -7.42 0.13 -33.16
N LEU A 106 -8.51 -0.56 -33.52
CA LEU A 106 -8.57 -1.44 -34.69
C LEU A 106 -8.90 -0.70 -35.99
N SER A 107 -9.12 0.62 -35.93
CA SER A 107 -9.41 1.42 -37.13
C SER A 107 -8.28 1.31 -38.16
N PRO A 108 -8.60 1.07 -39.45
CA PRO A 108 -7.59 1.08 -40.50
C PRO A 108 -7.02 2.48 -40.76
N PHE A 109 -7.72 3.53 -40.30
CA PHE A 109 -7.30 4.92 -40.42
C PHE A 109 -6.54 5.37 -39.15
N GLY A 110 -5.31 4.89 -38.99
CA GLY A 110 -4.40 5.32 -37.92
C GLY A 110 -4.59 4.63 -36.56
N GLY A 111 -5.32 3.52 -36.50
CA GLY A 111 -5.40 2.68 -35.31
C GLY A 111 -4.07 1.99 -34.97
N LYS A 112 -3.91 1.58 -33.71
CA LYS A 112 -2.78 0.78 -33.22
C LYS A 112 -3.26 -0.64 -32.86
N PRO A 113 -3.51 -1.52 -33.86
CA PRO A 113 -4.09 -2.84 -33.59
C PRO A 113 -3.16 -3.74 -32.76
N ILE A 114 -1.84 -3.60 -32.92
CA ILE A 114 -0.86 -4.34 -32.11
C ILE A 114 -1.01 -3.99 -30.63
N THR A 115 -1.15 -2.70 -30.29
CA THR A 115 -1.39 -2.25 -28.91
C THR A 115 -2.70 -2.80 -28.38
N PHE A 116 -3.76 -2.82 -29.19
CA PHE A 116 -5.04 -3.39 -28.81
C PHE A 116 -4.90 -4.87 -28.39
N PHE A 117 -4.31 -5.71 -29.24
CA PHE A 117 -4.15 -7.14 -28.92
C PHE A 117 -3.14 -7.37 -27.78
N TYR A 118 -2.06 -6.60 -27.73
CA TYR A 118 -1.10 -6.67 -26.63
C TYR A 118 -1.77 -6.37 -25.29
N GLU A 119 -2.52 -5.29 -25.18
CA GLU A 119 -3.21 -4.95 -23.94
C GLU A 119 -4.33 -5.92 -23.60
N LEU A 120 -4.98 -6.55 -24.59
CA LEU A 120 -6.06 -7.51 -24.36
C LEU A 120 -5.54 -8.91 -23.97
N LEU A 121 -4.43 -9.35 -24.53
CA LEU A 121 -3.95 -10.74 -24.39
C LEU A 121 -2.71 -10.87 -23.51
N SER A 122 -1.95 -9.79 -23.29
CA SER A 122 -0.73 -9.86 -22.46
C SER A 122 -1.04 -10.14 -20.99
N LYS A 123 -0.08 -10.76 -20.31
CA LYS A 123 -0.11 -10.94 -18.85
C LYS A 123 -0.19 -9.58 -18.14
N HIS A 124 0.58 -8.60 -18.60
CA HIS A 124 0.58 -7.24 -18.03
C HIS A 124 -0.78 -6.55 -18.20
N GLY A 125 -1.45 -6.69 -19.34
CA GLY A 125 -2.81 -6.21 -19.55
C GLY A 125 -3.83 -6.87 -18.61
N LYS A 126 -3.71 -8.18 -18.35
CA LYS A 126 -4.54 -8.89 -17.35
C LYS A 126 -4.30 -8.35 -15.94
N HIS A 127 -3.05 -8.12 -15.55
CA HIS A 127 -2.71 -7.55 -14.24
C HIS A 127 -3.24 -6.12 -14.09
N ALA A 128 -3.09 -5.28 -15.12
CA ALA A 128 -3.60 -3.92 -15.13
C ALA A 128 -5.13 -3.86 -14.94
N ARG A 129 -5.88 -4.77 -15.59
CA ARG A 129 -7.34 -4.90 -15.38
C ARG A 129 -7.69 -5.25 -13.95
N LYS A 130 -7.02 -6.25 -13.38
CA LYS A 130 -7.26 -6.71 -12.01
C LYS A 130 -6.96 -5.59 -11.01
N MET A 131 -5.84 -4.90 -11.18
CA MET A 131 -5.46 -3.75 -10.36
C MET A 131 -6.51 -2.65 -10.43
N SER A 132 -6.97 -2.31 -11.63
CA SER A 132 -7.99 -1.28 -11.83
C SER A 132 -9.33 -1.67 -11.20
N GLN A 133 -9.71 -2.95 -11.25
CA GLN A 133 -10.90 -3.47 -10.55
C GLN A 133 -10.75 -3.37 -9.03
N THR A 134 -9.58 -3.72 -8.48
CA THR A 134 -9.30 -3.59 -7.04
C THR A 134 -9.38 -2.14 -6.59
N ILE A 135 -8.80 -1.19 -7.35
CA ILE A 135 -8.87 0.24 -7.04
C ILE A 135 -10.32 0.74 -7.11
N ALA A 136 -11.09 0.33 -8.12
CA ALA A 136 -12.49 0.69 -8.26
C ALA A 136 -13.33 0.16 -7.08
N LYS A 137 -13.10 -1.10 -6.68
CA LYS A 137 -13.75 -1.68 -5.50
C LYS A 137 -13.39 -0.92 -4.23
N GLY A 138 -12.10 -0.65 -4.01
CA GLY A 138 -11.64 0.09 -2.84
C GLY A 138 -12.24 1.49 -2.75
N LYS A 139 -12.41 2.19 -3.89
CA LYS A 139 -13.11 3.49 -3.92
C LYS A 139 -14.58 3.37 -3.50
N ASN A 140 -15.26 2.31 -3.92
CA ASN A 140 -16.63 2.06 -3.52
C ASN A 140 -16.73 1.73 -2.02
N ASP A 141 -15.80 0.92 -1.51
CA ASP A 141 -15.72 0.57 -0.09
C ASP A 141 -15.41 1.82 0.77
N GLU A 142 -14.49 2.68 0.35
CA GLU A 142 -14.20 3.97 1.03
C GLU A 142 -15.45 4.86 1.11
N LYS A 143 -16.27 4.88 0.04
CA LYS A 143 -17.52 5.63 0.04
C LYS A 143 -18.54 5.06 1.03
N VAL A 144 -18.58 3.74 1.20
CA VAL A 144 -19.42 3.08 2.21
C VAL A 144 -18.92 3.43 3.60
N ASP A 145 -17.61 3.33 3.83
CA ASP A 145 -16.99 3.56 5.14
C ASP A 145 -17.13 5.04 5.59
N GLU A 146 -17.21 5.99 4.66
CA GLU A 146 -17.53 7.40 4.95
C GLU A 146 -18.87 7.55 5.69
N PHE A 147 -19.89 6.78 5.30
CA PHE A 147 -21.24 6.85 5.86
C PHE A 147 -21.56 5.74 6.86
N PHE A 148 -20.69 4.76 7.01
CA PHE A 148 -20.92 3.60 7.85
C PHE A 148 -19.60 3.08 8.43
N ASN A 149 -19.12 3.75 9.48
CA ASN A 149 -17.92 3.39 10.23
C ASN A 149 -18.22 3.31 11.74
N VAL A 150 -17.29 2.71 12.48
CA VAL A 150 -17.39 2.46 13.93
C VAL A 150 -17.71 3.75 14.68
N ASP A 151 -16.94 4.82 14.45
CA ASP A 151 -17.08 6.08 15.18
C ASP A 151 -18.47 6.69 14.98
N LEU A 152 -18.94 6.73 13.73
CA LEU A 152 -20.27 7.24 13.39
C LEU A 152 -21.37 6.39 14.04
N ILE A 153 -21.27 5.06 13.95
CA ILE A 153 -22.25 4.16 14.55
C ILE A 153 -22.32 4.37 16.07
N GLN A 154 -21.18 4.39 16.75
CA GLN A 154 -21.12 4.57 18.21
C GLN A 154 -21.62 5.94 18.66
N SER A 155 -21.47 6.97 17.83
CA SER A 155 -22.03 8.30 18.13
C SER A 155 -23.57 8.33 18.07
N ILE A 156 -24.19 7.40 17.34
CA ILE A 156 -25.65 7.38 17.11
C ILE A 156 -26.33 6.35 18.00
N VAL A 157 -25.69 5.20 18.24
CA VAL A 157 -26.28 4.07 18.98
C VAL A 157 -25.35 3.59 20.09
N PRO A 158 -25.89 3.18 21.26
CA PRO A 158 -25.10 2.75 22.40
C PRO A 158 -24.69 1.28 22.25
N LEU A 159 -23.79 0.99 21.31
CA LEU A 159 -23.21 -0.34 21.10
C LEU A 159 -21.77 -0.39 21.62
N SER A 160 -21.39 -1.48 22.28
CA SER A 160 -19.99 -1.74 22.65
C SER A 160 -19.14 -2.06 21.41
N ASN A 161 -17.81 -1.93 21.51
CA ASN A 161 -16.89 -2.25 20.41
C ASN A 161 -17.10 -3.65 19.81
N ALA A 162 -17.41 -4.66 20.65
CA ALA A 162 -17.65 -6.01 20.18
C ALA A 162 -18.97 -6.12 19.39
N GLU A 163 -20.04 -5.48 19.87
CA GLU A 163 -21.35 -5.49 19.21
C GLU A 163 -21.37 -4.65 17.93
N VAL A 164 -20.57 -3.57 17.87
CA VAL A 164 -20.47 -2.74 16.65
C VAL A 164 -19.91 -3.54 15.48
N ASN A 165 -18.90 -4.39 15.71
CA ASN A 165 -18.35 -5.23 14.63
C ASN A 165 -19.41 -6.21 14.09
N GLU A 166 -20.16 -6.89 14.98
CA GLU A 166 -21.25 -7.78 14.56
C GLU A 166 -22.36 -7.00 13.82
N PHE A 167 -22.71 -5.83 14.32
CA PHE A 167 -23.68 -4.94 13.69
C PHE A 167 -23.22 -4.52 12.30
N MET A 168 -21.96 -4.15 12.15
CA MET A 168 -21.38 -3.76 10.87
C MET A 168 -21.39 -4.93 9.89
N ASP A 169 -20.97 -6.12 10.30
CA ASP A 169 -20.98 -7.30 9.42
C ASP A 169 -22.38 -7.63 8.89
N LYS A 170 -23.42 -7.39 9.70
CA LYS A 170 -24.80 -7.73 9.35
C LYS A 170 -25.54 -6.64 8.57
N PHE A 171 -25.28 -5.38 8.87
CA PHE A 171 -26.01 -4.23 8.34
C PHE A 171 -25.16 -3.31 7.46
N ARG A 172 -23.97 -3.74 7.01
CA ARG A 172 -23.17 -2.94 6.08
C ARG A 172 -23.95 -2.68 4.78
N PRO A 173 -24.19 -1.40 4.42
CA PRO A 173 -24.91 -1.08 3.20
C PRO A 173 -24.03 -1.33 1.97
N HIS A 174 -24.67 -1.62 0.84
CA HIS A 174 -23.97 -1.73 -0.44
C HIS A 174 -23.71 -0.34 -1.02
N TYR A 175 -22.63 -0.19 -1.80
CA TYR A 175 -22.30 1.06 -2.51
C TYR A 175 -23.47 1.69 -3.27
N GLU A 176 -24.34 0.88 -3.89
CA GLU A 176 -25.49 1.38 -4.67
C GLU A 176 -26.53 2.09 -3.81
N GLN A 177 -26.61 1.73 -2.53
CA GLN A 177 -27.45 2.43 -1.56
C GLN A 177 -26.77 3.75 -1.16
N VAL A 178 -25.49 3.67 -0.78
CA VAL A 178 -24.74 4.80 -0.22
C VAL A 178 -24.39 5.89 -1.24
N ARG A 179 -24.30 5.56 -2.53
CA ARG A 179 -23.86 6.51 -3.58
C ARG A 179 -24.66 7.81 -3.64
N ALA A 180 -25.92 7.78 -3.21
CA ALA A 180 -26.83 8.92 -3.21
C ALA A 180 -27.15 9.45 -1.80
N TRP A 181 -26.52 8.89 -0.76
CA TRP A 181 -26.78 9.29 0.62
C TRP A 181 -26.13 10.61 0.98
N THR A 182 -26.86 11.34 1.81
CA THR A 182 -26.34 12.44 2.62
C THR A 182 -25.98 11.92 4.01
N SER A 183 -25.33 12.77 4.82
CA SER A 183 -25.04 12.44 6.22
C SER A 183 -26.32 12.19 7.01
N TYR A 184 -27.44 12.83 6.66
CA TYR A 184 -28.71 12.58 7.34
C TYR A 184 -29.25 11.18 7.04
N ASP A 185 -29.17 10.75 5.78
CA ASP A 185 -29.65 9.42 5.35
C ASP A 185 -28.90 8.29 6.06
N SER A 186 -27.58 8.45 6.25
CA SER A 186 -26.80 7.49 7.01
C SER A 186 -27.22 7.42 8.48
N HIS A 187 -27.55 8.55 9.11
CA HIS A 187 -28.04 8.57 10.48
C HIS A 187 -29.38 7.85 10.63
N VAL A 188 -30.31 8.10 9.71
CA VAL A 188 -31.61 7.42 9.69
C VAL A 188 -31.43 5.92 9.47
N TYR A 189 -30.57 5.55 8.52
CA TYR A 189 -30.26 4.14 8.24
C TYR A 189 -29.70 3.43 9.47
N ILE A 190 -28.70 4.01 10.14
CA ILE A 190 -28.09 3.43 11.34
C ILE A 190 -29.12 3.22 12.45
N LYS A 191 -29.99 4.21 12.71
CA LYS A 191 -31.06 4.09 13.72
C LYS A 191 -32.04 2.97 13.40
N ASN A 192 -32.49 2.89 12.14
CA ASN A 192 -33.43 1.86 11.71
C ASN A 192 -32.81 0.46 11.76
N SER A 193 -31.56 0.32 11.31
CA SER A 193 -30.79 -0.92 11.38
C SER A 193 -30.57 -1.36 12.82
N TYR A 194 -30.31 -0.44 13.75
CA TYR A 194 -30.17 -0.75 15.16
C TYR A 194 -31.47 -1.24 15.81
N ALA A 195 -32.61 -0.65 15.44
CA ALA A 195 -33.91 -1.15 15.88
C ALA A 195 -34.15 -2.60 15.41
N ALA A 196 -33.77 -2.92 14.17
CA ALA A 196 -33.82 -4.29 13.65
C ALA A 196 -32.83 -5.24 14.36
N TYR A 197 -31.61 -4.78 14.65
CA TYR A 197 -30.60 -5.57 15.36
C TYR A 197 -31.07 -5.94 16.77
N THR A 198 -31.57 -4.97 17.54
CA THR A 198 -32.08 -5.21 18.90
C THR A 198 -33.31 -6.12 18.95
N ALA A 199 -34.20 -6.03 17.95
CA ALA A 199 -35.33 -6.96 17.82
C ALA A 199 -34.83 -8.41 17.64
N GLN A 200 -33.86 -8.63 16.76
CA GLN A 200 -33.29 -9.97 16.51
C GLN A 200 -32.54 -10.54 17.72
N GLN A 201 -31.90 -9.70 18.53
CA GLN A 201 -31.24 -10.15 19.77
C GLN A 201 -32.25 -10.53 20.86
N ARG A 202 -33.46 -9.95 20.85
CA ARG A 202 -34.55 -10.34 21.76
C ARG A 202 -35.12 -11.70 21.40
N ASP A 203 -35.28 -12.00 20.11
CA ASP A 203 -35.85 -13.28 19.65
C ASP A 203 -34.90 -14.48 19.84
N LYS A 204 -33.61 -14.22 20.02
CA LYS A 204 -32.60 -15.26 20.30
C LYS A 204 -32.47 -15.62 21.79
N LYS A 205 -33.15 -14.88 22.67
CA LYS A 205 -33.03 -14.99 24.13
C LYS A 205 -34.25 -15.70 24.72
#